data_AF-A0A7C4AKW0-F1
#
_entry.id   AF-A0A7C4AKW0-F1
#
_cell.length_a   1.000
_cell.length_b   1.000
_cell.length_c   1.000
_cell.angle_alpha   90.00
_cell.angle_beta   90.00
_cell.angle_gamma   90.00
#
_symmetry.space_group_name_H-M   'P 1'
#
loop_
_entity.id
_entity.type
_entity.pdbx_description
1 polymer ?
#
loop_
_entity_poly.entity_id
_entity_poly.type
_entity_poly.pdbx_seq_one_letter_code
_entity_poly.pdbx_strand_id
1 'polypeptide(L)'
;MKNIADTLKKYFRDSRLLFIGALLVGLSAALFVANRLVTRAADKGIDADAVPAVSGTLGIGTGGFTWASVNELIYFNSTFVGVGAVPNARELEVVGGLRLNTSKPKPSCASGVVGLWWYSANASGTKDSLEVCAKNASGTYAWRTIY
;
A
#
# COMPACT_ATOMS: atom_id res chain seq x y z
N MET A 1 -41.45 -67.90 28.37
CA MET A 1 -41.94 -66.51 28.17
C MET A 1 -40.80 -65.56 28.51
N LYS A 2 -40.26 -64.82 27.54
CA LYS A 2 -39.19 -63.83 27.78
C LYS A 2 -39.76 -62.67 28.61
N ASN A 3 -39.09 -62.30 29.70
CA ASN A 3 -39.56 -61.27 30.62
C ASN A 3 -39.60 -59.91 29.91
N ILE A 4 -40.78 -59.30 29.86
CA ILE A 4 -41.01 -57.99 29.22
C ILE A 4 -40.12 -56.91 29.84
N ALA A 5 -39.80 -57.03 31.14
CA ALA A 5 -38.92 -56.11 31.84
C ALA A 5 -37.49 -56.08 31.27
N ASP A 6 -36.94 -57.24 30.86
CA ASP A 6 -35.60 -57.32 30.28
C ASP A 6 -35.55 -56.71 28.87
N THR A 7 -36.64 -56.83 28.12
CA THR A 7 -36.76 -56.26 26.78
C THR A 7 -36.84 -54.73 26.84
N LEU A 8 -37.61 -54.18 27.79
CA LEU A 8 -37.70 -52.74 28.02
C LEU A 8 -36.36 -52.16 28.50
N LYS A 9 -35.68 -52.84 29.43
CA LYS A 9 -34.35 -52.41 29.93
C LYS A 9 -33.30 -52.34 28.82
N LYS A 10 -33.33 -53.29 27.88
CA LYS A 10 -32.47 -53.27 26.69
C LYS A 10 -32.81 -52.09 25.77
N TYR A 11 -34.10 -51.87 25.48
CA TYR A 11 -34.54 -50.76 24.64
C TYR A 11 -34.17 -49.38 25.19
N PHE A 12 -34.33 -49.17 26.50
CA PHE A 12 -33.91 -47.93 27.16
C PHE A 12 -32.39 -47.73 27.14
N ARG A 13 -31.60 -48.80 27.29
CA ARG A 13 -30.14 -48.74 27.20
C ARG A 13 -29.67 -48.41 25.78
N ASP A 14 -30.26 -49.04 24.77
CA ASP A 14 -29.88 -48.86 23.37
C ASP A 14 -30.29 -47.45 22.88
N SER A 15 -31.44 -46.94 23.34
CA SER A 15 -31.87 -45.56 23.06
C SER A 15 -30.93 -44.51 23.68
N ARG A 16 -30.44 -44.73 24.91
CA ARG A 16 -29.47 -43.83 25.55
C ARG A 16 -28.13 -43.79 24.81
N LEU A 17 -27.66 -44.93 24.29
CA LEU A 17 -26.42 -44.99 23.52
C LEU A 17 -26.53 -44.23 22.20
N LEU A 18 -27.68 -44.30 21.53
CA LEU A 18 -27.95 -43.52 20.30
C LEU A 18 -27.94 -42.01 20.57
N PHE A 19 -28.58 -41.56 21.66
CA PHE A 19 -28.59 -40.14 22.04
C PHE A 19 -27.20 -39.61 22.39
N ILE A 20 -26.40 -40.37 23.16
CA ILE A 20 -25.03 -39.99 23.52
C ILE A 20 -24.14 -39.91 22.26
N GLY A 21 -24.28 -40.87 21.34
CA GLY A 21 -23.54 -40.85 20.07
C GLY A 21 -23.87 -39.63 19.22
N ALA A 22 -25.15 -39.27 19.09
CA ALA A 22 -25.58 -38.09 18.33
C ALA A 22 -25.08 -36.77 18.94
N LEU A 23 -25.09 -36.66 20.28
CA LEU A 23 -24.59 -35.48 20.99
C LEU A 23 -23.08 -35.28 20.78
N LEU A 24 -22.30 -36.37 20.87
CA LEU A 24 -20.85 -36.31 20.69
C LEU A 24 -20.48 -35.88 19.26
N VAL A 25 -21.13 -36.47 18.24
CA VAL A 25 -20.89 -36.10 16.83
C VAL A 25 -21.28 -34.63 16.58
N GLY A 26 -22.42 -34.19 17.13
CA GLY A 26 -22.87 -32.80 17.01
C GLY A 26 -21.90 -31.79 17.66
N LEU A 27 -21.41 -32.10 18.85
CA LEU A 27 -20.45 -31.25 19.56
C LEU A 27 -19.10 -31.17 18.83
N SER A 28 -18.60 -32.30 18.31
CA SER A 28 -17.37 -32.34 17.52
C SER A 28 -17.47 -31.51 16.23
N ALA A 29 -18.60 -31.57 15.52
CA ALA A 29 -18.83 -30.76 14.33
C ALA A 29 -18.91 -29.26 14.65
N ALA A 30 -19.59 -28.89 15.73
CA ALA A 30 -19.68 -27.51 16.18
C ALA A 30 -18.30 -26.93 16.56
N LEU A 31 -17.46 -27.72 17.24
CA LEU A 31 -16.11 -27.32 17.61
C LEU A 31 -15.21 -27.12 16.38
N PHE A 32 -15.35 -27.96 15.36
CA PHE A 32 -14.61 -27.83 14.10
C PHE A 32 -15.00 -26.55 13.33
N VAL A 33 -16.30 -26.22 13.29
CA VAL A 33 -16.79 -24.99 12.67
C VAL A 33 -16.35 -23.75 13.46
N ALA A 34 -16.40 -23.80 14.79
CA ALA A 34 -15.92 -22.71 15.65
C ALA A 34 -14.41 -22.43 15.46
N ASN A 35 -13.57 -23.48 15.40
CA ASN A 35 -12.14 -23.30 15.12
C ASN A 35 -11.87 -22.71 13.72
N ARG A 36 -12.65 -23.09 12.72
CA ARG A 36 -12.59 -22.50 11.36
C ARG A 36 -12.96 -21.02 11.33
N LEU A 37 -13.85 -20.59 12.22
CA LEU A 37 -14.28 -19.19 12.32
C LEU A 37 -13.26 -18.34 13.09
N VAL A 38 -12.73 -18.86 14.21
CA VAL A 38 -11.72 -18.15 15.01
C VAL A 38 -10.40 -17.97 14.25
N THR A 39 -9.98 -18.96 13.44
CA THR A 39 -8.79 -18.83 12.59
C THR A 39 -8.96 -17.87 11.41
N ARG A 40 -10.19 -17.57 10.98
CA ARG A 40 -10.45 -16.61 9.88
C ARG A 40 -10.51 -15.15 10.33
N ALA A 41 -10.57 -14.90 11.64
CA ALA A 41 -10.57 -13.55 12.19
C ALA A 41 -9.16 -13.02 12.55
N ALA A 42 -8.11 -13.86 12.50
CA ALA A 42 -6.79 -13.50 12.99
C ALA A 42 -5.82 -12.91 11.94
N ASP A 43 -5.96 -13.20 10.65
CA ASP A 43 -4.93 -12.79 9.67
C ASP A 43 -5.51 -12.05 8.46
N LYS A 44 -5.92 -10.80 8.68
CA LYS A 44 -5.88 -9.78 7.62
C LYS A 44 -5.12 -8.55 8.10
N GLY A 45 -3.94 -8.77 8.68
CA GLY A 45 -2.87 -7.79 8.58
C GLY A 45 -2.33 -7.84 7.16
N ILE A 46 -2.35 -6.72 6.45
CA ILE A 46 -1.50 -6.57 5.27
C ILE A 46 -0.08 -6.57 5.82
N ASP A 47 0.70 -7.55 5.39
CA ASP A 47 2.10 -7.71 5.74
C ASP A 47 2.85 -6.38 5.52
N ALA A 48 3.69 -6.00 6.48
CA ALA A 48 4.43 -4.74 6.46
C ALA A 48 5.55 -4.72 5.41
N ASP A 49 5.69 -5.79 4.63
CA ASP A 49 6.61 -5.87 3.50
C ASP A 49 5.85 -6.20 2.22
N ALA A 50 5.19 -5.18 1.69
CA ALA A 50 4.68 -5.21 0.33
C ALA A 50 5.85 -5.16 -0.66
N VAL A 51 6.57 -6.28 -0.81
CA VAL A 51 7.57 -6.45 -1.88
C VAL A 51 6.81 -6.48 -3.21
N PRO A 52 6.94 -5.46 -4.08
CA PRO A 52 6.23 -5.46 -5.35
C PRO A 52 6.72 -6.65 -6.19
N ALA A 53 5.79 -7.51 -6.60
CA ALA A 53 6.10 -8.65 -7.45
C ALA A 53 6.75 -8.16 -8.76
N VAL A 54 7.85 -8.81 -9.17
CA VAL A 54 8.59 -8.51 -10.42
C VAL A 54 7.76 -8.65 -11.70
N SER A 55 6.50 -9.08 -11.59
CA SER A 55 5.55 -9.22 -12.70
C SER A 55 4.10 -8.82 -12.35
N GLY A 56 3.82 -8.24 -11.17
CA GLY A 56 2.44 -8.04 -10.70
C GLY A 56 2.21 -6.70 -10.03
N THR A 57 1.39 -5.86 -10.66
CA THR A 57 0.95 -4.56 -10.16
C THR A 57 0.22 -4.72 -8.82
N LEU A 58 0.80 -4.19 -7.75
CA LEU A 58 0.16 -4.13 -6.44
C LEU A 58 -0.86 -2.97 -6.43
N GLY A 59 -2.13 -3.29 -6.64
CA GLY A 59 -3.23 -2.32 -6.53
C GLY A 59 -3.74 -2.23 -5.09
N ILE A 60 -3.41 -1.15 -4.37
CA ILE A 60 -4.01 -0.82 -3.08
C ILE A 60 -4.88 0.42 -3.26
N GLY A 61 -6.19 0.22 -3.44
CA GLY A 61 -7.22 1.25 -3.28
C GLY A 61 -8.44 1.10 -4.20
N THR A 62 -9.51 1.81 -3.88
CA THR A 62 -10.81 1.78 -4.55
C THR A 62 -10.97 2.93 -5.57
N GLY A 63 -11.97 2.81 -6.46
CA GLY A 63 -12.04 3.43 -7.80
C GLY A 63 -12.21 4.95 -7.92
N GLY A 64 -11.34 5.73 -7.31
CA GLY A 64 -11.24 7.17 -7.57
C GLY A 64 -9.79 7.63 -7.73
N PHE A 65 -8.98 7.48 -6.68
CA PHE A 65 -7.53 7.72 -6.71
C PHE A 65 -6.89 6.86 -5.62
N THR A 66 -5.99 5.97 -5.99
CA THR A 66 -5.29 5.07 -5.06
C THR A 66 -3.94 5.65 -4.73
N TRP A 67 -3.83 6.33 -3.58
CA TRP A 67 -2.54 6.82 -3.08
C TRP A 67 -1.81 5.66 -2.40
N ALA A 68 -0.67 5.26 -2.95
CA ALA A 68 0.27 4.39 -2.27
C ALA A 68 1.25 5.24 -1.48
N SER A 69 1.68 4.77 -0.31
CA SER A 69 2.76 5.41 0.45
C SER A 69 3.89 4.44 0.75
N VAL A 70 5.13 4.94 0.76
CA VAL A 70 6.28 4.23 1.33
C VAL A 70 6.56 4.86 2.69
N ASN A 71 6.40 4.07 3.76
CA ASN A 71 6.63 4.49 5.15
C ASN A 71 5.89 5.80 5.54
N GLU A 72 4.69 6.03 4.96
CA GLU A 72 3.92 7.27 5.15
C GLU A 72 4.64 8.57 4.75
N LEU A 73 5.79 8.45 4.07
CA LEU A 73 6.67 9.57 3.75
C LEU A 73 6.56 9.98 2.29
N ILE A 74 6.46 9.02 1.38
CA ILE A 74 6.36 9.30 -0.06
C ILE A 74 5.03 8.74 -0.55
N TYR A 75 4.12 9.62 -0.96
CA TYR A 75 2.83 9.28 -1.52
C TYR A 75 2.92 9.34 -3.04
N PHE A 76 2.41 8.36 -3.76
CA PHE A 76 2.36 8.41 -5.22
C PHE A 76 1.06 7.81 -5.76
N ASN A 77 0.64 8.29 -6.92
CA ASN A 77 -0.37 7.67 -7.76
C ASN A 77 0.14 7.59 -9.20
N SER A 78 -0.72 7.24 -10.16
CA SER A 78 -0.34 7.14 -11.58
C SER A 78 0.20 8.43 -12.21
N THR A 79 0.08 9.57 -11.53
CA THR A 79 0.30 10.92 -12.10
C THR A 79 1.10 11.85 -11.18
N PHE A 80 1.11 11.64 -9.87
CA PHE A 80 1.68 12.57 -8.89
C PHE A 80 2.53 11.85 -7.82
N VAL A 81 3.49 12.59 -7.24
CA VAL A 81 4.30 12.18 -6.08
C VAL A 81 4.28 13.32 -5.04
N GLY A 82 3.98 13.01 -3.79
CA GLY A 82 4.05 13.90 -2.63
C GLY A 82 5.01 13.37 -1.57
N VAL A 83 5.62 14.26 -0.78
CA VAL A 83 6.58 13.90 0.29
C VAL A 83 6.18 14.60 1.59
N GLY A 84 6.07 13.88 2.70
CA GLY A 84 6.11 14.45 4.06
C GLY A 84 4.79 14.78 4.77
N ALA A 85 3.62 14.80 4.11
CA ALA A 85 2.32 14.92 4.77
C ALA A 85 1.16 14.55 3.83
N VAL A 86 0.01 14.13 4.38
CA VAL A 86 -1.25 14.11 3.62
C VAL A 86 -1.56 15.57 3.27
N PRO A 87 -1.58 15.94 1.97
CA PRO A 87 -1.51 17.32 1.57
C PRO A 87 -2.71 18.12 2.08
N ASN A 88 -2.44 19.16 2.87
CA ASN A 88 -3.36 20.26 3.13
C ASN A 88 -3.47 21.14 1.87
N ALA A 89 -3.95 20.56 0.77
CA ALA A 89 -4.30 21.22 -0.50
C ALA A 89 -3.30 22.26 -1.06
N ARG A 90 -1.99 22.12 -0.81
CA ARG A 90 -0.96 22.96 -1.44
C ARG A 90 0.17 22.11 -2.02
N GLU A 91 0.79 22.63 -3.07
CA GLU A 91 1.83 21.99 -3.87
C GLU A 91 3.06 21.62 -3.00
N LEU A 92 3.73 20.52 -3.35
CA LEU A 92 4.89 19.88 -2.70
C LEU A 92 5.60 20.71 -1.60
N GLU A 93 5.45 20.30 -0.34
CA GLU A 93 6.22 20.82 0.79
C GLU A 93 7.43 19.90 1.09
N VAL A 94 8.64 20.45 1.05
CA VAL A 94 9.87 19.71 1.38
C VAL A 94 10.41 20.21 2.71
N VAL A 95 10.24 19.41 3.77
CA VAL A 95 10.83 19.71 5.09
C VAL A 95 12.31 19.32 5.06
N GLY A 96 13.17 20.23 4.61
CA GLY A 96 14.62 20.02 4.48
C GLY A 96 15.21 20.70 3.24
N GLY A 97 16.12 20.02 2.56
CA GLY A 97 16.76 20.49 1.33
C GLY A 97 16.42 19.64 0.11
N LEU A 98 16.37 20.27 -1.06
CA LEU A 98 16.25 19.59 -2.35
C LEU A 98 17.65 19.38 -2.95
N ARG A 99 18.06 18.13 -3.17
CA ARG A 99 19.30 17.80 -3.90
C ARG A 99 18.98 17.47 -5.35
N LEU A 100 19.53 18.24 -6.28
CA LEU A 100 19.44 17.98 -7.72
C LEU A 100 20.71 17.27 -8.20
N ASN A 101 20.59 16.04 -8.69
CA ASN A 101 21.73 15.27 -9.20
C ASN A 101 21.62 15.11 -10.73
N THR A 102 22.07 16.14 -11.45
CA THR A 102 21.99 16.23 -12.91
C THR A 102 23.17 15.51 -13.56
N SER A 103 22.94 14.30 -14.07
CA SER A 103 23.95 13.55 -14.85
C SER A 103 23.79 13.72 -16.36
N LYS A 104 22.63 14.20 -16.83
CA LYS A 104 22.34 14.45 -18.24
C LYS A 104 22.81 15.84 -18.66
N PRO A 105 23.07 16.09 -19.96
CA PRO A 105 23.32 17.43 -20.45
C PRO A 105 22.13 18.37 -20.20
N LYS A 106 22.44 19.61 -19.83
CA LYS A 106 21.44 20.68 -19.69
C LYS A 106 20.72 20.92 -21.03
N PRO A 107 19.38 20.80 -21.09
CA PRO A 107 18.66 21.02 -22.35
C PRO A 107 18.64 22.51 -22.73
N SER A 108 18.37 22.78 -24.02
CA SER A 108 18.06 24.14 -24.47
C SER A 108 16.78 24.64 -23.81
N CYS A 109 16.77 25.89 -23.35
CA CYS A 109 15.57 26.49 -22.79
C CYS A 109 14.60 26.83 -23.94
N ALA A 110 13.49 26.11 -23.99
CA ALA A 110 12.45 26.22 -25.01
C ALA A 110 11.07 26.02 -24.36
N SER A 111 9.99 26.19 -25.14
CA SER A 111 8.61 26.10 -24.66
C SER A 111 8.28 24.81 -23.90
N GLY A 112 8.87 23.67 -24.27
CA GLY A 112 8.69 22.39 -23.57
C GLY A 112 9.51 22.21 -22.29
N VAL A 113 10.34 23.18 -21.92
CA VAL A 113 11.30 23.11 -20.79
C VAL A 113 11.05 24.23 -19.77
N VAL A 114 10.08 25.11 -20.00
CA VAL A 114 9.76 26.24 -19.12
C VAL A 114 9.42 25.77 -17.71
N GLY A 115 9.97 26.46 -16.71
CA GLY A 115 9.80 26.13 -15.30
C GLY A 115 10.73 25.02 -14.80
N LEU A 116 11.53 24.40 -15.66
CA LEU A 116 12.53 23.43 -15.21
C LEU A 116 13.62 24.15 -14.42
N TRP A 117 13.91 23.64 -13.22
CA TRP A 117 15.07 24.00 -12.41
C TRP A 117 16.23 23.10 -12.78
N TRP A 118 17.39 23.69 -13.00
CA TRP A 118 18.59 22.98 -13.41
C TRP A 118 19.78 23.39 -12.58
N TYR A 119 20.38 22.43 -11.88
CA TYR A 119 21.64 22.61 -11.17
C TYR A 119 22.79 22.17 -12.07
N SER A 120 23.87 22.94 -12.13
CA SER A 120 25.11 22.54 -12.80
C SER A 120 26.23 22.54 -11.78
N ALA A 121 26.70 21.34 -11.44
CA ALA A 121 27.91 21.13 -10.65
C ALA A 121 29.13 21.40 -11.52
N ASN A 122 30.01 22.32 -11.09
CA ASN A 122 31.21 22.68 -11.83
C ASN A 122 32.47 22.12 -11.17
N ALA A 123 33.58 22.17 -11.89
CA ALA A 123 34.88 21.77 -11.37
C ALA A 123 35.36 22.70 -10.23
N SER A 124 36.33 22.22 -9.45
CA SER A 124 36.94 23.01 -8.37
C SER A 124 37.42 24.38 -8.86
N GLY A 125 37.18 25.42 -8.06
CA GLY A 125 37.51 26.81 -8.39
C GLY A 125 36.51 27.52 -9.30
N THR A 126 35.45 26.85 -9.75
CA THR A 126 34.33 27.45 -10.50
C THR A 126 33.05 27.36 -9.67
N LYS A 127 32.25 28.43 -9.64
CA LYS A 127 30.97 28.42 -8.94
C LYS A 127 29.99 27.44 -9.57
N ASP A 128 29.20 26.76 -8.76
CA ASP A 128 28.02 26.05 -9.25
C ASP A 128 26.94 27.05 -9.71
N SER A 129 25.90 26.55 -10.38
CA SER A 129 24.77 27.37 -10.78
C SER A 129 23.46 26.62 -10.63
N LEU A 130 22.41 27.34 -10.24
CA LEU A 130 21.03 26.90 -10.34
C LEU A 130 20.31 27.89 -11.22
N GLU A 131 19.61 27.37 -12.21
CA GLU A 131 18.94 28.17 -13.19
C GLU A 131 17.52 27.66 -13.39
N VAL A 132 16.60 28.55 -13.75
CA VAL A 132 15.26 28.21 -14.19
C VAL A 132 15.06 28.60 -15.65
N CYS A 133 14.49 27.71 -16.46
CA CYS A 133 14.12 28.06 -17.82
C CYS A 133 12.86 28.94 -17.80
N ALA A 134 12.96 30.18 -18.28
CA ALA A 134 11.86 31.13 -18.26
C ALA A 134 11.67 31.84 -19.60
N LYS A 135 10.41 32.21 -19.88
CA LYS A 135 10.02 33.06 -21.01
C LYS A 135 9.98 34.51 -20.56
N ASN A 136 10.58 35.43 -21.31
CA ASN A 136 10.46 36.86 -21.06
C ASN A 136 9.24 37.48 -21.76
N ALA A 137 9.01 38.79 -21.59
CA ALA A 137 7.90 39.51 -22.20
C ALA A 137 7.93 39.51 -23.74
N SER A 138 9.12 39.43 -24.36
CA SER A 138 9.27 39.32 -25.83
C SER A 138 9.06 37.90 -26.35
N GLY A 139 8.75 36.95 -25.48
CA GLY A 139 8.51 35.55 -25.81
C GLY A 139 9.77 34.72 -26.06
N THR A 140 10.94 35.25 -25.74
CA THR A 140 12.22 34.56 -25.80
C THR A 140 12.44 33.72 -24.56
N TYR A 141 12.90 32.49 -24.76
CA TYR A 141 13.22 31.54 -23.71
C TYR A 141 14.71 31.63 -23.36
N ALA A 142 15.02 31.74 -22.08
CA ALA A 142 16.40 31.75 -21.60
C ALA A 142 16.49 31.13 -20.20
N TRP A 143 17.62 30.51 -19.93
CA TRP A 143 17.99 30.09 -18.57
C TRP A 143 18.28 31.34 -17.72
N ARG A 144 17.67 31.40 -16.54
CA ARG A 144 17.81 32.49 -15.58
C ARG A 144 18.45 31.95 -14.32
N THR A 145 19.63 32.44 -13.99
CA THR A 145 20.32 32.08 -12.75
C THR A 145 19.54 32.57 -11.53
N ILE A 146 19.37 31.69 -10.54
CA ILE A 146 18.63 31.94 -9.29
C ILE A 146 19.60 32.18 -8.11
N TYR A 147 20.91 32.05 -8.32
CA TYR A 147 21.96 32.54 -7.40
C TYR A 147 23.31 32.84 -8.09
#